data_AF-A0A9C6W2S0-F1
#
_entry.id   AF-A0A9C6W2S0-F1
#
_cell.length_a   1.000
_cell.length_b   1.000
_cell.length_c   1.000
_cell.angle_alpha   90.00
_cell.angle_beta   90.00
_cell.angle_gamma   90.00
#
_symmetry.space_group_name_H-M   'P 1'
#
loop_
_entity.id
_entity.type
_entity.pdbx_description
1 polymer ?
#
loop_
_entity_poly.entity_id
_entity_poly.type
_entity_poly.pdbx_seq_one_letter_code
_entity_poly.pdbx_strand_id
1 'polypeptide(L)'
;MDSPDEGLPTVANCDSNSISQMNLTVGQSVAIIREIIKSFMQNSNAKPQNVCLPRFNPEVEGTDPAVWCATANQIVEDNSLEGSALYSILADNLKGSAAPWFRKVLIDEPAITWPRFKEIFAMRFGGNETGTGALTKMMMEQPLEDESLSAFGLRLRNFLKMRWQHLAIDEIINACVLARLVLEDEHIKEIAFAKNFKTEEELMNEIRDLPQMPSVSSGSSRTERHKSSRSRIRCFYCGMIGHKMAVCRKRMKLTRQKNKQKSEEYRPNVSSSYFTCLVEGHNETNCPWFRRTS
;
A
#
# COMPACT_ATOMS: atom_id res chain seq x y z
N MET A 1 -76.88 7.15 72.33
CA MET A 1 -77.00 7.66 73.70
C MET A 1 -75.69 7.39 74.39
N ASP A 2 -74.82 8.32 74.70
CA ASP A 2 -74.80 9.79 74.58
C ASP A 2 -73.32 10.22 74.61
N SER A 3 -72.95 11.17 73.76
CA SER A 3 -71.99 12.25 74.09
C SER A 3 -72.85 13.47 74.41
N PRO A 4 -72.45 14.48 75.21
CA PRO A 4 -71.15 15.18 75.23
C PRO A 4 -70.68 15.45 76.70
N ASP A 5 -69.61 16.17 77.07
CA ASP A 5 -69.37 17.61 76.94
C ASP A 5 -68.00 17.88 77.61
N GLU A 6 -67.02 18.41 76.87
CA GLU A 6 -66.50 19.79 76.96
C GLU A 6 -65.91 20.23 78.30
N GLY A 7 -64.62 20.58 78.25
CA GLY A 7 -63.86 21.16 79.35
C GLY A 7 -62.43 21.52 78.93
N LEU A 8 -62.29 22.60 78.15
CA LEU A 8 -61.10 23.47 78.12
C LEU A 8 -61.63 24.92 78.25
N PRO A 9 -60.88 25.92 78.78
CA PRO A 9 -59.51 26.20 78.34
C PRO A 9 -58.50 26.80 79.34
N THR A 10 -57.26 26.99 78.82
CA THR A 10 -56.34 28.14 79.01
C THR A 10 -55.36 28.13 80.22
N VAL A 11 -54.06 28.49 80.17
CA VAL A 11 -53.05 28.98 79.19
C VAL A 11 -51.65 28.54 79.68
N ALA A 12 -50.71 28.28 78.75
CA ALA A 12 -49.27 28.64 78.79
C ALA A 12 -48.43 27.53 78.12
N ASN A 13 -47.43 27.76 77.27
CA ASN A 13 -46.90 28.90 76.51
C ASN A 13 -45.83 28.26 75.59
N CYS A 14 -45.55 28.86 74.44
CA CYS A 14 -44.25 28.88 73.74
C CYS A 14 -43.49 27.54 73.48
N ASP A 15 -43.39 27.14 72.21
CA ASP A 15 -42.13 27.16 71.43
C ASP A 15 -42.04 26.07 70.34
N SER A 16 -42.09 26.53 69.09
CA SER A 16 -41.22 26.17 67.97
C SER A 16 -40.44 24.84 68.03
N ASN A 17 -41.01 23.74 67.56
CA ASN A 17 -40.24 22.52 67.24
C ASN A 17 -39.70 22.54 65.80
N SER A 18 -38.62 23.30 65.67
CA SER A 18 -37.39 23.06 64.92
C SER A 18 -37.33 21.82 64.00
N ILE A 19 -37.15 22.10 62.70
CA ILE A 19 -36.56 21.20 61.71
C ILE A 19 -35.23 20.67 62.28
N SER A 20 -35.16 19.39 62.60
CA SER A 20 -33.91 18.73 62.97
C SER A 20 -33.01 18.62 61.73
N GLN A 21 -32.19 19.64 61.49
CA GLN A 21 -31.02 19.50 60.63
C GLN A 21 -30.09 18.47 61.29
N MET A 22 -30.00 17.28 60.69
CA MET A 22 -28.99 16.30 61.06
C MET A 22 -27.62 16.84 60.65
N ASN A 23 -26.94 17.52 61.56
CA ASN A 23 -25.54 17.88 61.39
C ASN A 23 -24.71 16.59 61.51
N LEU A 24 -24.29 16.05 60.36
CA LEU A 24 -23.29 14.99 60.34
C LEU A 24 -22.00 15.52 60.98
N THR A 25 -21.49 14.77 61.95
CA THR A 25 -20.16 15.06 62.51
C THR A 25 -19.10 14.87 61.43
N VAL A 26 -18.01 15.64 61.51
CA VAL A 26 -16.88 15.52 60.57
C VAL A 26 -16.38 14.08 60.45
N GLY A 27 -16.42 13.30 61.54
CA GLY A 27 -16.08 11.88 61.55
C GLY A 27 -17.02 11.00 60.71
N GLN A 28 -18.32 11.27 60.71
CA GLN A 28 -19.30 10.56 59.87
C GLN A 28 -19.13 10.92 58.39
N SER A 29 -18.87 12.19 58.08
CA SER A 29 -18.60 12.64 56.72
C SER A 29 -17.34 11.99 56.15
N VAL A 30 -16.27 11.87 56.93
CA VAL A 30 -15.03 11.18 56.53
C VAL A 30 -15.26 9.69 56.30
N ALA A 31 -16.09 9.04 57.13
CA ALA A 31 -16.42 7.62 56.95
C ALA A 31 -17.20 7.38 55.65
N ILE A 32 -18.18 8.24 55.34
CA ILE A 32 -18.96 8.16 54.10
C ILE A 32 -18.06 8.40 52.88
N ILE A 33 -17.20 9.43 52.92
CA ILE A 33 -16.25 9.70 51.83
C ILE A 33 -15.31 8.51 51.63
N ARG A 34 -14.80 7.91 52.71
CA ARG A 34 -13.93 6.73 52.62
C ARG A 34 -14.65 5.53 52.02
N GLU A 35 -15.92 5.33 52.34
CA GLU A 35 -16.72 4.23 51.79
C GLU A 35 -17.10 4.46 50.32
N ILE A 36 -17.37 5.71 49.93
CA ILE A 36 -17.57 6.09 48.52
C ILE A 36 -16.29 5.88 47.71
N ILE A 37 -15.13 6.31 48.23
CA ILE A 37 -13.83 6.06 47.59
C ILE A 37 -13.57 4.56 47.48
N LYS A 38 -13.86 3.78 48.53
CA LYS A 38 -13.67 2.33 48.53
C LYS A 38 -14.62 1.64 47.53
N SER A 39 -15.87 2.07 47.44
CA SER A 39 -16.86 1.59 46.47
C SER A 39 -16.46 1.98 45.04
N PHE A 40 -15.94 3.17 44.82
CA PHE A 40 -15.44 3.62 43.52
C PHE A 40 -14.22 2.81 43.08
N MET A 41 -13.27 2.56 43.98
CA MET A 41 -12.08 1.72 43.74
C MET A 41 -12.41 0.22 43.61
N GLN A 42 -13.54 -0.25 44.16
CA GLN A 42 -14.02 -1.62 43.97
C GLN A 42 -14.83 -1.76 42.67
N ASN A 43 -15.57 -0.73 42.26
CA ASN A 43 -16.27 -0.67 40.97
C ASN A 43 -15.33 -0.45 39.78
N SER A 44 -14.08 -0.01 39.99
CA SER A 44 -13.04 0.01 38.96
C SER A 44 -12.47 -1.38 38.65
N ASN A 45 -12.89 -2.45 39.35
CA ASN A 45 -12.76 -3.82 38.84
C ASN A 45 -13.93 -4.12 37.91
N ALA A 46 -14.00 -3.40 36.78
CA ALA A 46 -14.72 -3.91 35.64
C ALA A 46 -14.14 -5.29 35.30
N LYS A 47 -15.01 -6.29 35.07
CA LYS A 47 -14.63 -7.55 34.39
C LYS A 47 -13.60 -7.25 33.30
N PRO A 48 -12.59 -8.11 33.05
CA PRO A 48 -11.70 -7.92 31.91
C PRO A 48 -12.58 -7.79 30.68
N GLN A 49 -12.73 -6.56 30.20
CA GLN A 49 -13.44 -6.26 28.98
C GLN A 49 -12.58 -6.97 27.93
N ASN A 50 -13.13 -7.97 27.25
CA ASN A 50 -12.45 -8.58 26.11
C ASN A 50 -12.38 -7.52 25.02
N VAL A 51 -11.40 -6.62 25.16
CA VAL A 51 -11.09 -5.62 24.15
C VAL A 51 -10.65 -6.39 22.93
N CYS A 52 -11.39 -6.26 21.84
CA CYS A 52 -11.14 -6.98 20.62
C CYS A 52 -11.16 -5.98 19.47
N LEU A 53 -10.11 -6.01 18.64
CA LEU A 53 -10.11 -5.26 17.40
C LEU A 53 -10.99 -5.98 16.36
N PRO A 54 -11.58 -5.25 15.40
CA PRO A 54 -12.15 -5.90 14.23
C PRO A 54 -11.07 -6.74 13.53
N ARG A 55 -11.45 -7.87 12.95
CA ARG A 55 -10.50 -8.67 12.15
C ARG A 55 -10.14 -7.93 10.87
N PHE A 56 -8.85 -7.87 10.56
CA PHE A 56 -8.36 -7.33 9.30
C PHE A 56 -7.81 -8.45 8.43
N ASN A 57 -8.37 -8.62 7.24
CA ASN A 57 -7.79 -9.48 6.21
C ASN A 57 -7.77 -8.71 4.88
N PRO A 58 -6.59 -8.32 4.37
CA PRO A 58 -6.50 -7.58 3.11
C PRO A 58 -6.95 -8.40 1.89
N GLU A 59 -7.12 -9.73 2.01
CA GLU A 59 -7.58 -10.59 0.91
C GLU A 59 -9.10 -10.72 0.86
N VAL A 60 -9.83 -10.27 1.90
CA VAL A 60 -11.30 -10.33 1.93
C VAL A 60 -11.87 -9.12 1.19
N GLU A 61 -12.73 -9.37 0.21
CA GLU A 61 -13.40 -8.35 -0.58
C GLU A 61 -14.20 -7.39 0.32
N GLY A 62 -14.10 -6.09 0.05
CA GLY A 62 -14.73 -5.04 0.86
C GLY A 62 -13.96 -4.65 2.13
N THR A 63 -12.79 -5.22 2.40
CA THR A 63 -11.94 -4.77 3.51
C THR A 63 -11.21 -3.48 3.15
N ASP A 64 -11.61 -2.38 3.78
CA ASP A 64 -10.95 -1.08 3.65
C ASP A 64 -9.95 -0.87 4.82
N PRO A 65 -8.64 -0.77 4.54
CA PRO A 65 -7.62 -0.56 5.57
C PRO A 65 -7.74 0.78 6.30
N ALA A 66 -8.18 1.84 5.62
CA ALA A 66 -8.36 3.15 6.25
C ALA A 66 -9.55 3.12 7.21
N VAL A 67 -10.67 2.52 6.81
CA VAL A 67 -11.85 2.33 7.68
C VAL A 67 -11.53 1.43 8.87
N TRP A 68 -10.80 0.34 8.63
CA TRP A 68 -10.36 -0.56 9.70
C TRP A 68 -9.45 0.18 10.69
N CYS A 69 -8.45 0.92 10.19
CA CYS A 69 -7.49 1.66 11.03
C CYS A 69 -8.19 2.72 11.87
N ALA A 70 -9.17 3.44 11.31
CA ALA A 70 -9.98 4.41 12.05
C ALA A 70 -10.80 3.74 13.17
N THR A 71 -11.40 2.58 12.89
CA THR A 71 -12.17 1.81 13.89
C THR A 71 -11.25 1.27 15.00
N ALA A 72 -10.09 0.72 14.62
CA ALA A 72 -9.10 0.24 15.57
C ALA A 72 -8.52 1.38 16.43
N ASN A 73 -8.38 2.59 15.86
CA ASN A 73 -7.89 3.76 16.59
C ASN A 73 -8.79 4.12 17.77
N GLN A 74 -10.10 4.13 17.56
CA GLN A 74 -11.08 4.39 18.63
C GLN A 74 -10.94 3.36 19.76
N ILE A 75 -10.86 2.07 19.41
CA ILE A 75 -10.74 0.99 20.40
C ILE A 75 -9.43 1.08 21.18
N VAL A 76 -8.32 1.39 20.51
CA VAL A 76 -7.00 1.52 21.15
C VAL A 76 -6.96 2.73 22.09
N GLU A 77 -7.53 3.86 21.69
CA GLU A 77 -7.60 5.07 22.52
C GLU A 77 -8.53 4.88 23.72
N ASP A 78 -9.73 4.34 23.52
CA ASP A 78 -10.72 4.10 24.57
C ASP A 78 -10.21 3.15 25.67
N ASN A 79 -9.33 2.23 25.30
CA ASN A 79 -8.80 1.20 26.22
C ASN A 79 -7.33 1.44 26.60
N SER A 80 -6.73 2.56 26.17
CA SER A 80 -5.33 2.91 26.44
C SER A 80 -4.36 1.74 26.19
N LEU A 81 -4.51 1.06 25.04
CA LEU A 81 -3.75 -0.16 24.75
C LEU A 81 -2.30 0.18 24.37
N GLU A 82 -1.35 -0.36 25.14
CA GLU A 82 0.08 -0.15 24.92
C GLU A 82 0.89 -1.45 25.13
N GLY A 83 2.14 -1.44 24.65
CA GLY A 83 3.11 -2.52 24.88
C GLY A 83 2.62 -3.90 24.46
N SER A 84 2.70 -4.87 25.38
CA SER A 84 2.32 -6.26 25.12
C SER A 84 0.83 -6.46 24.87
N ALA A 85 -0.04 -5.64 25.46
CA ALA A 85 -1.49 -5.71 25.24
C ALA A 85 -1.85 -5.30 23.81
N LEU A 86 -1.24 -4.20 23.33
CA LEU A 86 -1.36 -3.75 21.94
C LEU A 86 -0.80 -4.79 20.97
N TYR A 87 0.32 -5.42 21.31
CA TYR A 87 0.88 -6.50 20.51
C TYR A 87 -0.08 -7.69 20.37
N SER A 88 -0.56 -8.23 21.49
CA SER A 88 -1.39 -9.43 21.50
C SER A 88 -2.68 -9.22 20.69
N ILE A 89 -3.34 -8.07 20.90
CA ILE A 89 -4.59 -7.77 20.19
C ILE A 89 -4.39 -7.60 18.68
N LEU A 90 -3.24 -7.03 18.25
CA LEU A 90 -2.91 -6.92 16.82
C LEU A 90 -2.57 -8.27 16.21
N ALA A 91 -1.76 -9.08 16.89
CA ALA A 91 -1.40 -10.42 16.45
C ALA A 91 -2.63 -11.32 16.27
N ASP A 92 -3.63 -11.18 17.14
CA ASP A 92 -4.85 -11.97 17.11
C ASP A 92 -5.85 -11.52 16.04
N ASN A 93 -5.79 -10.26 15.60
CA ASN A 93 -6.80 -9.68 14.70
C ASN A 93 -6.32 -9.41 13.27
N LEU A 94 -5.01 -9.40 13.01
CA LEU A 94 -4.47 -9.39 11.65
C LEU A 94 -4.49 -10.81 11.04
N LYS A 95 -5.02 -10.95 9.82
CA LYS A 95 -5.21 -12.22 9.09
C LYS A 95 -4.70 -12.11 7.65
N GLY A 96 -4.67 -13.25 6.94
CA GLY A 96 -4.13 -13.33 5.59
C GLY A 96 -2.68 -12.83 5.53
N SER A 97 -2.32 -12.12 4.46
CA SER A 97 -1.01 -11.50 4.27
C SER A 97 -0.64 -10.41 5.29
N ALA A 98 -1.58 -9.90 6.11
CA ALA A 98 -1.25 -8.97 7.18
C ALA A 98 -0.60 -9.65 8.40
N ALA A 99 -0.97 -10.89 8.72
CA ALA A 99 -0.38 -11.62 9.84
C ALA A 99 1.13 -11.90 9.70
N PRO A 100 1.64 -12.45 8.58
CA PRO A 100 3.09 -12.62 8.39
C PRO A 100 3.82 -11.29 8.25
N TRP A 101 3.19 -10.27 7.68
CA TRP A 101 3.77 -8.91 7.61
C TRP A 101 4.01 -8.33 9.01
N PHE A 102 3.03 -8.41 9.91
CA PHE A 102 3.15 -7.86 11.26
C PHE A 102 4.27 -8.51 12.06
N ARG A 103 4.44 -9.84 11.93
CA ARG A 103 5.57 -10.55 12.54
C ARG A 103 6.92 -10.04 12.06
N LYS A 104 7.04 -9.67 10.78
CA LYS A 104 8.28 -9.10 10.24
C LYS A 104 8.55 -7.70 10.77
N VAL A 105 7.52 -6.85 10.83
CA VAL A 105 7.61 -5.51 11.43
C VAL A 105 8.20 -5.56 12.84
N LEU A 106 7.82 -6.55 13.64
CA LEU A 106 8.30 -6.69 15.03
C LEU A 106 9.77 -7.13 15.15
N ILE A 107 10.32 -7.77 14.11
CA ILE A 107 11.75 -8.08 14.05
C ILE A 107 12.53 -6.77 13.83
N ASP A 108 11.98 -5.88 13.01
CA ASP A 108 12.61 -4.61 12.66
C ASP A 108 12.37 -3.52 13.73
N GLU A 109 11.27 -3.61 14.50
CA GLU A 109 10.83 -2.63 15.50
C GLU A 109 10.39 -3.32 16.81
N PRO A 110 11.30 -3.48 17.80
CA PRO A 110 11.04 -4.29 19.01
C PRO A 110 10.04 -3.65 20.00
N ALA A 111 9.70 -2.37 19.83
CA ALA A 111 8.74 -1.65 20.67
C ALA A 111 7.77 -0.86 19.79
N ILE A 112 6.74 -1.55 19.29
CA ILE A 112 5.75 -0.91 18.42
C ILE A 112 4.75 -0.08 19.24
N THR A 113 4.69 1.23 18.95
CA THR A 113 3.68 2.14 19.51
C THR A 113 2.49 2.23 18.56
N TRP A 114 1.30 2.59 19.07
CA TRP A 114 0.12 2.75 18.23
C TRP A 114 0.29 3.78 17.10
N PRO A 115 0.84 4.99 17.34
CA PRO A 115 1.12 5.95 16.25
C PRO A 115 2.06 5.37 15.19
N ARG A 116 3.13 4.69 15.61
CA ARG A 116 4.09 4.06 14.70
C ARG A 116 3.45 2.93 13.90
N PHE A 117 2.64 2.10 14.55
CA PHE A 117 1.87 1.06 13.88
C PHE A 117 0.96 1.66 12.81
N LYS A 118 0.19 2.70 13.10
CA LYS A 118 -0.70 3.36 12.12
C LYS A 118 0.08 3.84 10.91
N GLU A 119 1.26 4.41 11.12
CA GLU A 119 2.11 4.94 10.07
C GLU A 119 2.60 3.83 9.12
N ILE A 120 3.18 2.76 9.66
CA ILE A 120 3.68 1.62 8.86
C ILE A 120 2.54 0.77 8.28
N PHE A 121 1.41 0.68 8.98
CA PHE A 121 0.18 0.06 8.48
C PHE A 121 -0.39 0.86 7.32
N ALA A 122 -0.42 2.19 7.42
CA ALA A 122 -0.86 3.06 6.34
C ALA A 122 0.07 2.94 5.12
N MET A 123 1.39 2.96 5.31
CA MET A 123 2.33 2.74 4.19
C MET A 123 2.11 1.38 3.49
N ARG A 124 1.75 0.33 4.24
CA ARG A 124 1.57 -1.01 3.67
C ARG A 124 0.18 -1.24 3.08
N PHE A 125 -0.84 -0.76 3.76
CA PHE A 125 -2.25 -1.05 3.50
C PHE A 125 -3.12 0.20 3.36
N GLY A 126 -2.83 1.28 4.09
CA GLY A 126 -3.68 2.48 4.18
C GLY A 126 -3.23 3.70 3.36
N GLY A 127 -2.48 3.52 2.28
CA GLY A 127 -2.29 4.56 1.28
C GLY A 127 -3.40 4.47 0.25
N ASN A 128 -3.79 5.61 -0.34
CA ASN A 128 -4.23 5.60 -1.74
C ASN A 128 -3.02 5.13 -2.55
N GLU A 129 -2.76 3.81 -2.56
CA GLU A 129 -1.76 3.24 -3.44
C GLU A 129 -2.15 3.69 -4.83
N THR A 130 -1.32 4.56 -5.42
CA THR A 130 -1.59 5.05 -6.76
C THR A 130 -1.55 3.85 -7.70
N GLY A 131 -2.22 3.96 -8.85
CA GLY A 131 -2.14 2.93 -9.87
C GLY A 131 -0.68 2.61 -10.23
N THR A 132 0.17 3.65 -10.25
CA THR A 132 1.61 3.55 -10.45
C THR A 132 2.32 2.79 -9.32
N GLY A 133 1.94 3.08 -8.06
CA GLY A 133 2.39 2.35 -6.87
C GLY A 133 2.14 0.86 -6.97
N ALA A 134 0.89 0.49 -7.27
CA ALA A 134 0.47 -0.89 -7.43
C ALA A 134 1.27 -1.58 -8.55
N LEU A 135 1.39 -0.94 -9.72
CA LEU A 135 2.10 -1.53 -10.86
C LEU A 135 3.59 -1.72 -10.59
N THR A 136 4.23 -0.71 -9.99
CA THR A 136 5.66 -0.76 -9.64
C THR A 136 5.92 -1.88 -8.65
N LYS A 137 5.06 -2.03 -7.64
CA LYS A 137 5.16 -3.10 -6.65
C LYS A 137 4.97 -4.48 -7.30
N MET A 138 3.97 -4.63 -8.18
CA MET A 138 3.76 -5.86 -8.94
C MET A 138 4.99 -6.23 -9.78
N MET A 139 5.64 -5.26 -10.42
CA MET A 139 6.86 -5.50 -11.21
C MET A 139 8.06 -5.98 -10.39
N MET A 140 8.09 -5.67 -9.09
CA MET A 140 9.20 -6.04 -8.19
C MET A 140 8.94 -7.35 -7.43
N GLU A 141 7.71 -7.87 -7.45
CA GLU A 141 7.35 -9.14 -6.81
C GLU A 141 8.10 -10.32 -7.43
N GLN A 142 8.44 -11.30 -6.60
CA GLN A 142 9.08 -12.55 -7.01
C GLN A 142 8.15 -13.73 -6.74
N PRO A 143 8.27 -14.84 -7.49
CA PRO A 143 7.60 -16.09 -7.15
C PRO A 143 8.04 -16.61 -5.78
N LEU A 144 7.14 -17.29 -5.07
CA LEU A 144 7.51 -18.03 -3.85
C LEU A 144 8.25 -19.34 -4.21
N GLU A 145 8.99 -19.92 -3.25
CA GLU A 145 9.90 -21.06 -3.48
C GLU A 145 9.24 -22.28 -4.17
N ASP A 146 7.93 -22.50 -3.96
CA ASP A 146 7.16 -23.60 -4.57
C ASP A 146 5.92 -23.11 -5.38
N GLU A 147 5.87 -21.83 -5.74
CA GLU A 147 4.74 -21.26 -6.47
C GLU A 147 4.86 -21.53 -7.98
N SER A 148 3.85 -22.19 -8.56
CA SER A 148 3.78 -22.33 -10.02
C SER A 148 3.66 -20.96 -10.70
N LEU A 149 4.21 -20.81 -11.92
CA LEU A 149 4.09 -19.56 -12.68
C LEU A 149 2.63 -19.14 -12.92
N SER A 150 1.71 -20.10 -13.02
CA SER A 150 0.28 -19.82 -13.14
C SER A 150 -0.29 -19.23 -11.84
N ALA A 151 0.07 -19.81 -10.68
CA ALA A 151 -0.31 -19.28 -9.38
C ALA A 151 0.28 -17.88 -9.15
N PHE A 152 1.55 -17.68 -9.51
CA PHE A 152 2.21 -16.38 -9.44
C PHE A 152 1.50 -15.34 -10.31
N GLY A 153 1.24 -15.67 -11.59
CA GLY A 153 0.51 -14.79 -12.50
C GLY A 153 -0.89 -14.45 -12.02
N LEU A 154 -1.61 -15.42 -11.44
CA LEU A 154 -2.93 -15.21 -10.85
C LEU A 154 -2.86 -14.29 -9.61
N ARG A 155 -1.85 -14.47 -8.76
CA ARG A 155 -1.59 -13.60 -7.60
C ARG A 155 -1.33 -12.16 -8.02
N LEU A 156 -0.46 -11.93 -9.01
CA LEU A 156 -0.18 -10.60 -9.55
C LEU A 156 -1.43 -9.97 -10.19
N ARG A 157 -2.19 -10.74 -10.97
CA ARG A 157 -3.43 -10.29 -11.60
C ARG A 157 -4.48 -9.88 -10.57
N ASN A 158 -4.69 -10.71 -9.55
CA ASN A 158 -5.68 -10.43 -8.50
C ASN A 158 -5.25 -9.23 -7.66
N PHE A 159 -3.95 -9.08 -7.41
CA PHE A 159 -3.39 -7.89 -6.78
C PHE A 159 -3.74 -6.61 -7.57
N LEU A 160 -3.43 -6.54 -8.86
CA LEU A 160 -3.79 -5.37 -9.68
C LEU A 160 -5.31 -5.17 -9.75
N LYS A 161 -6.08 -6.24 -9.95
CA LYS A 161 -7.55 -6.16 -10.00
C LYS A 161 -8.11 -5.49 -8.75
N MET A 162 -7.65 -5.90 -7.57
CA MET A 162 -8.09 -5.33 -6.30
C MET A 162 -7.70 -3.86 -6.17
N ARG A 163 -6.46 -3.51 -6.54
CA ARG A 163 -5.94 -2.14 -6.39
C ARG A 163 -6.52 -1.16 -7.41
N TRP A 164 -6.93 -1.65 -8.58
CA TRP A 164 -7.47 -0.82 -9.66
C TRP A 164 -8.99 -0.93 -9.81
N GLN A 165 -9.69 -1.60 -8.89
CA GLN A 165 -11.13 -1.85 -9.02
C GLN A 165 -11.99 -0.57 -9.10
N HIS A 166 -11.46 0.56 -8.64
CA HIS A 166 -12.14 1.86 -8.64
C HIS A 166 -11.53 2.88 -9.61
N LEU A 167 -10.48 2.50 -10.35
CA LEU A 167 -9.81 3.40 -11.29
C LEU A 167 -10.51 3.38 -12.65
N ALA A 168 -10.69 4.56 -13.23
CA ALA A 168 -11.07 4.71 -14.62
C ALA A 168 -9.96 4.22 -15.55
N ILE A 169 -10.31 3.91 -16.80
CA ILE A 169 -9.35 3.46 -17.82
C ILE A 169 -8.23 4.50 -18.00
N ASP A 170 -8.56 5.78 -18.03
CA ASP A 170 -7.57 6.86 -18.19
C ASP A 170 -6.60 6.92 -16.99
N GLU A 171 -7.08 6.73 -15.77
CA GLU A 171 -6.23 6.63 -14.58
C GLU A 171 -5.27 5.44 -14.66
N ILE A 172 -5.72 4.30 -15.19
CA ILE A 172 -4.89 3.11 -15.40
C ILE A 172 -3.83 3.36 -16.49
N ILE A 173 -4.21 3.99 -17.61
CA ILE A 173 -3.28 4.35 -18.69
C ILE A 173 -2.20 5.30 -18.15
N ASN A 174 -2.61 6.34 -17.43
CA ASN A 174 -1.71 7.30 -16.79
C ASN A 174 -0.75 6.62 -15.81
N ALA A 175 -1.25 5.70 -14.98
CA ALA A 175 -0.43 4.89 -14.09
C ALA A 175 0.62 4.03 -14.82
N CYS A 176 0.26 3.44 -15.96
CA CYS A 176 1.18 2.66 -16.78
C CYS A 176 2.30 3.54 -17.38
N VAL A 177 1.94 4.74 -17.86
CA VAL A 177 2.92 5.71 -18.37
C VAL A 177 3.86 6.13 -17.25
N LEU A 178 3.34 6.53 -16.09
CA LEU A 178 4.12 6.94 -14.94
C LEU A 178 5.05 5.82 -14.45
N ALA A 179 4.59 4.57 -14.38
CA ALA A 179 5.42 3.43 -13.97
C ALA A 179 6.65 3.22 -14.87
N ARG A 180 6.60 3.67 -16.13
CA ARG A 180 7.76 3.70 -17.00
C ARG A 180 8.64 4.92 -16.75
N LEU A 181 8.04 6.09 -16.54
CA LEU A 181 8.75 7.36 -16.38
C LEU A 181 9.49 7.47 -15.04
N VAL A 182 8.99 6.86 -13.97
CA VAL A 182 9.67 6.79 -12.66
C VAL A 182 11.05 6.12 -12.72
N LEU A 183 11.32 5.35 -13.77
CA LEU A 183 12.64 4.74 -14.00
C LEU A 183 13.65 5.72 -14.61
N GLU A 184 13.21 6.88 -15.11
CA GLU A 184 14.05 7.86 -15.80
C GLU A 184 14.32 9.12 -14.97
N ASP A 185 13.37 9.54 -14.12
CA ASP A 185 13.46 10.79 -13.34
C ASP A 185 12.95 10.61 -11.90
N GLU A 186 13.73 11.09 -10.93
CA GLU A 186 13.37 11.05 -9.50
C GLU A 186 12.21 11.99 -9.15
N HIS A 187 12.08 13.16 -9.79
CA HIS A 187 10.98 14.09 -9.50
C HIS A 187 9.63 13.50 -9.95
N ILE A 188 9.66 12.69 -11.02
CA ILE A 188 8.47 11.95 -11.46
C ILE A 188 8.03 10.92 -10.42
N LYS A 189 8.94 10.36 -9.61
CA LYS A 189 8.57 9.44 -8.53
C LYS A 189 7.70 10.11 -7.49
N GLU A 190 8.11 11.29 -7.03
CA GLU A 190 7.35 12.03 -6.01
C GLU A 190 5.91 12.26 -6.46
N ILE A 191 5.75 12.72 -7.69
CA ILE A 191 4.44 12.94 -8.30
C ILE A 191 3.65 11.64 -8.48
N ALA A 192 4.30 10.60 -9.02
CA ALA A 192 3.65 9.34 -9.37
C ALA A 192 3.13 8.55 -8.17
N PHE A 193 3.77 8.70 -7.00
CA PHE A 193 3.35 8.04 -5.76
C PHE A 193 2.46 8.93 -4.88
N ALA A 194 2.30 10.21 -5.20
CA ALA A 194 1.46 11.13 -4.43
C ALA A 194 -0.04 11.06 -4.79
N LYS A 195 -0.39 10.95 -6.08
CA LYS A 195 -1.80 10.94 -6.54
C LYS A 195 -2.02 10.14 -7.82
N ASN A 196 -3.28 9.76 -8.08
CA ASN A 196 -3.73 9.28 -9.38
C ASN A 196 -4.18 10.45 -10.24
N PHE A 197 -3.72 10.47 -11.50
CA PHE A 197 -4.10 11.47 -12.48
C PHE A 197 -5.34 11.02 -13.24
N LYS A 198 -6.41 11.81 -13.14
CA LYS A 198 -7.72 11.42 -13.70
C LYS A 198 -7.80 11.59 -15.20
N THR A 199 -7.02 12.51 -15.75
CA THR A 199 -7.05 12.87 -17.17
C THR A 199 -5.64 13.00 -17.71
N GLU A 200 -5.49 12.87 -19.02
CA GLU A 200 -4.23 13.14 -19.73
C GLU A 200 -3.74 14.57 -19.48
N GLU A 201 -4.65 15.55 -19.50
CA GLU A 201 -4.31 16.96 -19.32
C GLU A 201 -3.71 17.23 -17.93
N GLU A 202 -4.29 16.65 -16.87
CA GLU A 202 -3.76 16.78 -15.51
C GLU A 202 -2.32 16.22 -15.43
N LEU A 203 -2.09 15.04 -16.01
CA LEU A 203 -0.78 14.40 -16.02
C LEU A 203 0.25 15.23 -16.79
N MET A 204 -0.10 15.66 -18.00
CA MET A 204 0.82 16.36 -18.90
C MET A 204 1.15 17.77 -18.41
N ASN A 205 0.23 18.43 -17.71
CA ASN A 205 0.49 19.72 -17.06
C ASN A 205 1.50 19.55 -15.92
N GLU A 206 1.30 18.56 -15.04
CA GLU A 206 2.21 18.30 -13.93
C GLU A 206 3.63 17.94 -14.40
N ILE A 207 3.74 17.11 -15.44
CA ILE A 207 5.05 16.77 -16.04
C ILE A 207 5.72 18.01 -16.66
N ARG A 208 4.95 18.93 -17.23
CA ARG A 208 5.49 20.14 -17.86
C ARG A 208 5.98 21.16 -16.83
N ASP A 209 5.33 21.23 -15.68
CA ASP A 209 5.64 22.15 -14.60
C ASP A 209 6.87 21.69 -13.79
N LEU A 210 7.34 20.46 -14.01
CA LEU A 210 8.61 19.99 -13.44
C LEU A 210 9.79 20.87 -13.89
N PRO A 211 10.73 21.18 -12.98
CA PRO A 211 11.93 21.93 -13.34
C PRO A 211 12.68 21.20 -14.45
N GLN A 212 12.75 21.80 -15.65
CA GLN A 212 13.58 21.23 -16.71
C GLN A 212 15.03 21.28 -16.26
N MET A 213 15.68 20.12 -16.20
CA MET A 213 17.14 20.04 -16.14
C MET A 213 17.71 20.99 -17.20
N PRO A 214 18.71 21.83 -16.86
CA PRO A 214 19.23 22.81 -17.81
C PRO A 214 19.70 22.09 -19.06
N SER A 215 18.90 22.21 -20.12
CA SER A 215 19.27 21.71 -21.44
C SER A 215 20.50 22.52 -21.84
N VAL A 216 21.57 21.85 -22.25
CA VAL A 216 22.70 22.52 -22.88
C VAL A 216 22.21 22.99 -24.25
N SER A 217 21.52 24.14 -24.26
CA SER A 217 21.11 24.85 -25.44
C SER A 217 22.36 25.26 -26.19
N SER A 218 22.76 24.45 -27.16
CA SER A 218 23.81 24.77 -28.10
C SER A 218 23.28 25.83 -29.05
N GLY A 219 23.47 27.09 -28.66
CA GLY A 219 23.27 28.24 -29.50
C GLY A 219 24.09 28.13 -30.79
N SER A 220 23.45 28.52 -31.88
CA SER A 220 24.04 28.65 -33.20
C SER A 220 25.20 29.65 -33.19
N SER A 221 26.42 29.18 -33.39
CA SER A 221 27.49 29.96 -34.02
C SER A 221 28.54 29.04 -34.64
N ARG A 222 28.59 29.04 -35.97
CA ARG A 222 29.71 28.52 -36.78
C ARG A 222 30.99 29.26 -36.38
N THR A 223 32.03 28.52 -35.99
CA THR A 223 33.33 28.43 -36.69
C THR A 223 34.34 27.65 -35.83
N GLU A 224 35.27 26.99 -36.52
CA GLU A 224 36.58 26.51 -36.05
C GLU A 224 36.66 25.11 -35.41
N ARG A 225 37.50 24.30 -36.06
CA ARG A 225 37.88 22.92 -35.75
C ARG A 225 38.73 22.89 -34.49
N HIS A 226 38.41 22.02 -33.52
CA HIS A 226 39.42 21.22 -32.80
C HIS A 226 38.81 20.00 -32.08
N LYS A 227 39.39 18.83 -32.41
CA LYS A 227 39.64 17.63 -31.60
C LYS A 227 38.54 17.08 -30.65
N SER A 228 38.01 15.91 -31.06
CA SER A 228 37.70 14.75 -30.23
C SER A 228 36.77 14.94 -29.02
N SER A 229 35.47 15.11 -29.29
CA SER A 229 34.43 14.67 -28.35
C SER A 229 34.19 13.18 -28.57
N ARG A 230 34.72 12.34 -27.68
CA ARG A 230 34.27 10.96 -27.53
C ARG A 230 32.81 11.03 -27.08
N SER A 231 31.90 11.03 -28.06
CA SER A 231 30.47 10.92 -27.80
C SER A 231 30.24 9.72 -26.88
N ARG A 232 29.46 9.93 -25.80
CA ARG A 232 29.01 8.91 -24.86
C ARG A 232 28.07 7.93 -25.58
N ILE A 233 28.57 7.24 -26.60
CA ILE A 233 27.77 6.34 -27.40
C ILE A 233 27.45 5.13 -26.51
N ARG A 234 26.17 4.99 -26.17
CA ARG A 234 25.64 3.87 -25.41
C ARG A 234 25.34 2.74 -26.39
N CYS A 235 25.80 1.53 -26.08
CA CYS A 235 25.47 0.37 -26.88
C CYS A 235 24.01 -0.04 -26.64
N PHE A 236 23.15 0.05 -27.66
CA PHE A 236 21.75 -0.37 -27.60
C PHE A 236 21.54 -1.85 -27.24
N TYR A 237 22.59 -2.68 -27.32
CA TYR A 237 22.51 -4.11 -26.98
C TYR A 237 22.89 -4.41 -25.52
N CYS A 238 23.93 -3.76 -24.97
CA CYS A 238 24.42 -4.08 -23.62
C CYS A 238 24.36 -2.93 -22.62
N GLY A 239 23.89 -1.75 -23.04
CA GLY A 239 23.78 -0.57 -22.20
C GLY A 239 25.11 0.11 -21.83
N MET A 240 26.28 -0.48 -22.10
CA MET A 240 27.57 0.11 -21.74
C MET A 240 27.99 1.22 -22.71
N ILE A 241 28.69 2.22 -22.17
CA ILE A 241 29.20 3.37 -22.93
C ILE A 241 30.56 3.02 -23.57
N GLY A 242 30.85 3.60 -24.73
CA GLY A 242 32.17 3.53 -25.36
C GLY A 242 32.26 2.63 -26.59
N HIS A 243 31.16 2.02 -27.02
CA HIS A 243 31.12 1.25 -28.27
C HIS A 243 29.70 1.21 -28.87
N LYS A 244 29.60 1.07 -30.20
CA LYS A 244 28.32 0.90 -30.92
C LYS A 244 27.85 -0.55 -30.88
N MET A 245 26.55 -0.80 -31.06
CA MET A 245 25.98 -2.15 -31.13
C MET A 245 26.66 -3.07 -32.16
N ALA A 246 27.15 -2.52 -33.28
CA ALA A 246 27.85 -3.26 -34.32
C ALA A 246 29.15 -3.91 -33.83
N VAL A 247 29.82 -3.30 -32.84
CA VAL A 247 31.13 -3.74 -32.30
C VAL A 247 31.01 -4.28 -30.87
N CYS A 248 29.80 -4.62 -30.42
CA CYS A 248 29.57 -5.10 -29.07
C CYS A 248 30.14 -6.50 -28.84
N ARG A 249 31.10 -6.62 -27.91
CA ARG A 249 31.74 -7.89 -27.56
C ARG A 249 30.76 -8.94 -27.01
N LYS A 250 29.74 -8.52 -26.23
CA LYS A 250 28.69 -9.43 -25.74
C LYS A 250 27.86 -10.00 -26.91
N ARG A 251 27.45 -9.15 -27.85
CA ARG A 251 26.74 -9.56 -29.06
C ARG A 251 27.57 -10.51 -29.92
N MET A 252 28.84 -10.18 -30.15
CA MET A 252 29.73 -11.01 -30.98
C MET A 252 30.01 -12.40 -30.38
N LYS A 253 30.08 -12.52 -29.04
CA LYS A 253 30.20 -13.83 -28.38
C LYS A 253 28.98 -14.70 -28.62
N LEU A 254 27.76 -14.14 -28.51
CA LEU A 254 26.52 -14.87 -28.80
C LEU A 254 26.39 -15.27 -30.27
N THR A 255 26.73 -14.38 -31.22
CA THR A 255 26.73 -14.73 -32.65
C THR A 255 27.77 -15.82 -32.96
N ARG A 256 28.95 -15.79 -32.32
CA ARG A 256 29.96 -16.84 -32.46
C ARG A 256 29.54 -18.18 -31.85
N GLN A 257 28.84 -18.17 -30.72
CA GLN A 257 28.29 -19.39 -30.12
C GLN A 257 27.18 -19.99 -31.00
N LYS A 258 26.29 -19.14 -31.54
CA LYS A 258 25.23 -19.57 -32.47
C LYS A 258 25.78 -20.13 -33.78
N ASN A 259 26.90 -19.59 -34.28
CA ASN A 259 27.59 -20.11 -35.45
C ASN A 259 28.41 -21.38 -35.15
N LYS A 260 28.98 -21.54 -33.95
CA LYS A 260 29.62 -22.80 -33.53
C LYS A 260 28.61 -23.94 -33.39
N GLN A 261 27.43 -23.66 -32.80
CA GLN A 261 26.33 -24.62 -32.75
C GLN A 261 25.83 -24.99 -34.16
N LYS A 262 25.73 -24.02 -35.08
CA LYS A 262 25.39 -24.31 -36.49
C LYS A 262 26.47 -25.09 -37.27
N SER A 263 27.74 -25.10 -36.85
CA SER A 263 28.81 -25.87 -37.50
C SER A 263 28.97 -27.29 -36.94
N GLU A 264 28.48 -27.57 -35.73
CA GLU A 264 28.46 -28.93 -35.15
C GLU A 264 27.19 -29.72 -35.50
N GLU A 265 26.16 -29.06 -36.07
CA GLU A 265 24.85 -29.65 -36.37
C GLU A 265 24.59 -29.77 -37.89
N TYR A 266 25.58 -30.24 -38.65
CA TYR A 266 25.40 -30.65 -40.05
C TYR A 266 25.79 -32.12 -40.26
N ARG A 267 24.95 -33.02 -39.74
CA ARG A 267 24.60 -34.28 -40.41
C ARG A 267 23.08 -34.36 -40.44
N PRO A 268 22.47 -34.72 -41.58
CA PRO A 268 21.08 -34.35 -41.85
C PRO A 268 20.10 -35.35 -41.25
N ASN A 269 19.05 -34.89 -40.56
CA ASN A 269 17.72 -35.46 -40.71
C ASN A 269 16.61 -34.57 -40.12
N VAL A 270 15.84 -33.98 -41.02
CA VAL A 270 14.38 -33.74 -41.00
C VAL A 270 13.71 -33.36 -39.65
N SER A 271 13.28 -32.09 -39.55
CA SER A 271 11.86 -31.68 -39.46
C SER A 271 11.72 -30.36 -38.69
N SER A 272 11.77 -29.25 -39.43
CA SER A 272 11.28 -27.94 -38.97
C SER A 272 9.82 -27.86 -39.35
N SER A 273 8.95 -27.60 -38.39
CA SER A 273 7.51 -27.52 -38.61
C SER A 273 7.06 -26.07 -38.80
N TYR A 274 6.22 -25.90 -39.84
CA TYR A 274 5.26 -24.81 -40.13
C TYR A 274 5.78 -23.54 -40.85
N PHE A 275 5.27 -23.07 -42.00
CA PHE A 275 4.12 -23.41 -42.87
C PHE A 275 4.56 -23.32 -44.36
N THR A 276 4.19 -24.27 -45.22
CA THR A 276 4.52 -24.27 -46.66
C THR A 276 3.27 -24.17 -47.53
N CYS A 277 3.35 -23.35 -48.59
CA CYS A 277 2.41 -23.38 -49.72
C CYS A 277 2.63 -24.68 -50.51
N LEU A 278 1.67 -25.61 -50.50
CA LEU A 278 1.75 -26.94 -51.12
C LEU A 278 1.49 -26.91 -52.65
N VAL A 279 2.35 -26.25 -53.42
CA VAL A 279 2.41 -26.41 -54.89
C VAL A 279 3.87 -26.45 -55.33
N GLU A 280 4.27 -27.53 -56.01
CA GLU A 280 5.65 -27.71 -56.48
C GLU A 280 6.02 -26.70 -57.59
N GLY A 281 7.22 -26.12 -57.51
CA GLY A 281 7.84 -25.34 -58.59
C GLY A 281 8.34 -23.93 -58.24
N HIS A 282 8.14 -23.41 -57.01
CA HIS A 282 8.64 -22.09 -56.61
C HIS A 282 8.88 -21.95 -55.10
N ASN A 283 9.68 -20.97 -54.69
CA ASN A 283 9.94 -20.59 -53.29
C ASN A 283 9.19 -19.29 -52.91
N GLU A 284 8.99 -19.06 -51.60
CA GLU A 284 8.09 -18.04 -51.01
C GLU A 284 8.20 -16.61 -51.58
N THR A 285 9.38 -16.21 -52.05
CA THR A 285 9.60 -14.89 -52.68
C THR A 285 8.96 -14.72 -54.06
N ASN A 286 8.47 -15.79 -54.69
CA ASN A 286 7.95 -15.77 -56.06
C ASN A 286 6.61 -16.50 -56.23
N CYS A 287 5.76 -16.48 -55.20
CA CYS A 287 4.42 -17.08 -55.25
C CYS A 287 3.43 -16.19 -56.05
N PRO A 288 2.78 -16.72 -57.11
CA PRO A 288 1.93 -15.93 -58.01
C PRO A 288 0.61 -15.44 -57.37
N TRP A 289 0.28 -15.87 -56.15
CA TRP A 289 -0.92 -15.43 -55.41
C TRP A 289 -0.70 -14.18 -54.54
N PHE A 290 0.53 -13.66 -54.44
CA PHE A 290 0.87 -12.44 -53.69
C PHE A 290 1.20 -11.24 -54.58
N ARG A 291 0.48 -11.05 -55.69
CA ARG A 291 0.43 -9.73 -56.36
C ARG A 291 -0.93 -9.07 -56.14
N ARG A 292 -0.98 -8.13 -55.19
CA ARG A 292 -1.95 -7.02 -55.23
C ARG A 292 -1.24 -5.71 -54.85
N THR A 293 -1.11 -4.84 -55.86
CA THR A 293 -1.34 -3.38 -55.80
C THR A 293 -0.96 -2.70 -54.47
N SER A 294 0.09 -1.89 -54.40
CA SER A 294 0.22 -0.55 -55.03
C SER A 294 1.66 -0.07 -54.87
#